data_AF-A0A956ZE42-F1
#
_entry.id   AF-A0A956ZE42-F1
#
_cell.length_a   1.000
_cell.length_b   1.000
_cell.length_c   1.000
_cell.angle_alpha   90.00
_cell.angle_beta   90.00
_cell.angle_gamma   90.00
#
_symmetry.space_group_name_H-M   'P 1'
#
loop_
_entity.id
_entity.type
_entity.pdbx_description
1 polymer ?
#
loop_
_entity_poly.entity_id
_entity_poly.type
_entity_poly.pdbx_seq_one_letter_code
_entity_poly.pdbx_strand_id
1 'polypeptide(L)'
;MLKVDRINKKSRARRGNMLILITAAIVGIMIGLLIFGLGFVRLLGTSQEQRTAIEAAALAAARDCTRICIPTAEVGWVSLSDYVPNGSRTTAPDGYALPVRSINSLIGTARIDLIIADRLDEDIMRELSRVDLQDTLSAKDQLVTALRAAIAPGGSGQDKDGNAVRPYQSAENAYKQNQIRMTGNSNYVANSLTLSLGSLTDGTATNIPVPEPQAMAPVPSNSKIGNNYKSYVNIPVTAGGVTTRFMFGGIGNTIKIVDHKKWVATLPSAPYDFPTIIRAEAQQLIKDVQHPNGERVRAVACAQPASVFDPLPRPGALSISLPDGPIPELTKPGDIYLNPKMNDPGTDPADLLTAEIGDYPLDAGSRMTNLVWPLDSSNSMHPTADIWRVALHDWIRRAGTKANISSAVNMETLALAAPSPASINWVAPLVQGGAPQNLGTIPAGIIHIYKWQPNGTISYQYRPLTPYPVYVSSHRQLYSETMVALDKSSSGKFTVSIALPSDPTNPKDVVFEDDWDAYIRDEVRNRGVVSRPTPSPPTPYNTYGGKHAGEPLGKPAVA
;
A
#
# COMPACT_ATOMS: atom_id res chain seq x y z
N MET A 1 -15.78 94.89 82.91
CA MET A 1 -14.69 93.98 82.47
C MET A 1 -15.34 92.66 82.09
N LEU A 2 -15.13 92.21 80.85
CA LEU A 2 -15.95 91.22 80.13
C LEU A 2 -15.99 89.82 80.78
N LYS A 3 -17.19 89.23 80.87
CA LYS A 3 -17.43 87.80 81.08
C LYS A 3 -17.21 87.07 79.76
N VAL A 4 -16.25 86.14 79.76
CA VAL A 4 -16.01 85.21 78.65
C VAL A 4 -16.95 84.02 78.77
N ASP A 5 -17.50 83.66 77.62
CA ASP A 5 -18.48 82.61 77.37
C ASP A 5 -17.78 81.43 76.66
N ARG A 6 -18.34 80.20 76.81
CA ARG A 6 -18.06 78.94 76.06
C ARG A 6 -16.80 78.15 76.48
N ILE A 7 -16.80 76.81 76.53
CA ILE A 7 -17.13 75.87 75.44
C ILE A 7 -17.88 74.61 75.90
N ASN A 8 -18.90 74.31 75.11
CA ASN A 8 -19.80 73.17 75.11
C ASN A 8 -19.14 71.85 74.67
N LYS A 9 -19.58 70.77 75.33
CA LYS A 9 -19.92 69.42 74.81
C LYS A 9 -19.05 68.79 73.72
N LYS A 10 -18.40 67.69 74.11
CA LYS A 10 -18.01 66.54 73.28
C LYS A 10 -19.16 66.13 72.34
N SER A 11 -19.07 66.51 71.07
CA SER A 11 -19.79 65.84 69.97
C SER A 11 -19.00 64.59 69.59
N ARG A 12 -19.43 63.41 70.07
CA ARG A 12 -18.97 62.12 69.54
C ARG A 12 -19.65 61.91 68.19
N ALA A 13 -18.87 61.98 67.11
CA ALA A 13 -19.35 61.78 65.74
C ALA A 13 -19.91 60.35 65.56
N ARG A 14 -21.23 60.23 65.39
CA ARG A 14 -21.96 59.00 65.02
C ARG A 14 -21.64 58.44 63.62
N ARG A 15 -20.62 58.96 62.91
CA ARG A 15 -20.28 58.61 61.52
C ARG A 15 -19.06 57.68 61.34
N GLY A 16 -18.32 57.37 62.42
CA GLY A 16 -17.09 56.55 62.32
C GLY A 16 -17.32 55.04 62.11
N ASN A 17 -18.39 54.46 62.66
CA ASN A 17 -18.63 53.01 62.59
C ASN A 17 -19.10 52.52 61.22
N MET A 18 -19.74 53.39 60.41
CA MET A 18 -20.31 52.98 59.12
C MET A 18 -19.23 52.80 58.04
N LEU A 19 -18.14 53.60 58.11
CA LEU A 19 -17.01 53.47 57.20
C LEU A 19 -16.27 52.13 57.43
N ILE A 20 -16.06 51.77 58.70
CA ILE A 20 -15.40 50.51 59.09
C ILE A 20 -16.21 49.29 58.61
N LEU A 21 -17.55 49.34 58.72
CA LEU A 21 -18.44 48.27 58.25
C LEU A 21 -18.38 48.11 56.72
N ILE A 22 -18.41 49.21 55.97
CA ILE A 22 -18.32 49.20 54.50
C ILE A 22 -16.95 48.65 54.06
N THR A 23 -15.86 49.10 54.68
CA THR A 23 -14.51 48.59 54.39
C THR A 23 -14.42 47.09 54.71
N ALA A 24 -14.95 46.63 55.85
CA ALA A 24 -14.95 45.21 56.21
C ALA A 24 -15.78 44.35 55.24
N ALA A 25 -16.92 44.85 54.77
CA ALA A 25 -17.74 44.16 53.78
C ALA A 25 -17.04 44.07 52.42
N ILE A 26 -16.41 45.15 51.95
CA ILE A 26 -15.64 45.15 50.69
C ILE A 26 -14.44 44.20 50.78
N VAL A 27 -13.69 44.23 51.89
CA VAL A 27 -12.57 43.31 52.12
C VAL A 27 -13.06 41.86 52.18
N GLY A 28 -14.18 41.59 52.84
CA GLY A 28 -14.81 40.27 52.87
C GLY A 28 -15.20 39.75 51.49
N ILE A 29 -15.83 40.59 50.66
CA ILE A 29 -16.19 40.26 49.28
C ILE A 29 -14.94 40.03 48.43
N MET A 30 -13.92 40.89 48.56
CA MET A 30 -12.65 40.76 47.85
C MET A 30 -11.92 39.46 48.22
N ILE A 31 -11.86 39.11 49.51
CA ILE A 31 -11.29 37.83 49.97
C ILE A 31 -12.10 36.65 49.42
N GLY A 32 -13.43 36.72 49.46
CA GLY A 32 -14.30 35.69 48.89
C GLY A 32 -14.07 35.47 47.40
N LEU A 33 -13.95 36.55 46.61
CA LEU A 33 -13.65 36.50 45.18
C LEU A 33 -12.24 35.98 44.89
N LEU A 34 -11.25 36.33 45.71
CA LEU A 34 -9.88 35.81 45.57
C LEU A 34 -9.82 34.30 45.84
N ILE A 35 -10.52 33.81 46.88
CA ILE A 35 -10.61 32.38 47.19
C ILE A 35 -11.33 31.64 46.06
N PHE A 36 -12.44 32.19 45.56
CA PHE A 36 -13.16 31.61 44.42
C PHE A 36 -12.30 31.59 43.16
N GLY A 37 -11.61 32.69 42.83
CA GLY A 37 -10.71 32.78 41.68
C GLY A 37 -9.56 31.78 41.77
N LEU A 38 -8.94 31.62 42.94
CA LEU A 38 -7.93 30.58 43.18
C LEU A 38 -8.49 29.17 43.01
N GLY A 39 -9.69 28.88 43.53
CA GLY A 39 -10.35 27.59 43.36
C GLY A 39 -10.67 27.28 41.90
N PHE A 40 -11.19 28.27 41.17
CA PHE A 40 -11.55 28.15 39.76
C PHE A 40 -10.32 27.95 38.86
N VAL A 41 -9.26 28.74 39.06
CA VAL A 41 -7.98 28.58 38.32
C VAL A 41 -7.38 27.21 38.59
N ARG A 42 -7.48 26.70 39.84
CA ARG A 42 -7.01 25.35 40.16
C ARG A 42 -7.82 24.27 39.44
N LEU A 43 -9.14 24.37 39.44
CA LEU A 43 -10.00 23.38 38.77
C LEU A 43 -9.78 23.37 37.25
N LEU A 44 -9.69 24.56 36.63
CA LEU A 44 -9.37 24.67 35.21
C LEU A 44 -7.96 24.16 34.88
N GLY A 45 -6.97 24.50 35.71
CA GLY A 45 -5.59 24.01 35.56
C GLY A 45 -5.53 22.49 35.57
N THR A 46 -6.09 21.85 36.60
CA THR A 46 -6.11 20.39 36.72
C THR A 46 -6.83 19.75 35.53
N SER A 47 -7.97 20.30 35.09
CA SER A 47 -8.73 19.76 33.95
C SER A 47 -7.96 19.82 32.63
N GLN A 48 -7.28 20.94 32.36
CA GLN A 48 -6.41 21.09 31.18
C GLN A 48 -5.22 20.13 31.25
N GLU A 49 -4.60 19.97 32.42
CA GLU A 49 -3.50 19.01 32.63
C GLU A 49 -3.93 17.57 32.29
N GLN A 50 -5.08 17.10 32.79
CA GLN A 50 -5.54 15.73 32.51
C GLN A 50 -5.81 15.53 31.02
N ARG A 51 -6.41 16.55 30.39
CA ARG A 51 -6.74 16.52 28.96
C ARG A 51 -5.48 16.43 28.12
N THR A 52 -4.48 17.28 28.38
CA THR A 52 -3.20 17.24 27.66
C THR A 52 -2.48 15.92 27.89
N ALA A 53 -2.48 15.38 29.11
CA ALA A 53 -1.83 14.10 29.41
C ALA A 53 -2.47 12.92 28.68
N ILE A 54 -3.80 12.83 28.64
CA ILE A 54 -4.49 11.74 27.93
C ILE A 54 -4.40 11.88 26.41
N GLU A 55 -4.43 13.11 25.89
CA GLU A 55 -4.21 13.38 24.46
C GLU A 55 -2.79 12.97 24.04
N ALA A 56 -1.77 13.30 24.85
CA ALA A 56 -0.40 12.86 24.61
C ALA A 56 -0.26 11.32 24.63
N ALA A 57 -0.94 10.64 25.55
CA ALA A 57 -0.96 9.19 25.62
C ALA A 57 -1.56 8.55 24.36
N ALA A 58 -2.71 9.06 23.90
CA ALA A 58 -3.38 8.60 22.69
C ALA A 58 -2.49 8.81 21.44
N LEU A 59 -1.87 9.98 21.30
CA LEU A 59 -0.97 10.30 20.19
C LEU A 59 0.28 9.41 20.18
N ALA A 60 0.88 9.16 21.34
CA ALA A 60 2.05 8.30 21.47
C ALA A 60 1.73 6.85 21.06
N ALA A 61 0.59 6.30 21.53
CA ALA A 61 0.15 4.97 21.11
C ALA A 61 -0.16 4.91 19.62
N ALA A 62 -0.83 5.92 19.05
CA ALA A 62 -1.14 5.99 17.62
C ALA A 62 0.14 6.03 16.76
N ARG A 63 1.15 6.81 17.17
CA ARG A 63 2.46 6.88 16.51
C ARG A 63 3.21 5.55 16.55
N ASP A 64 3.11 4.82 17.64
CA ASP A 64 3.79 3.54 17.77
C ASP A 64 3.06 2.46 16.96
N CYS A 65 1.73 2.45 16.97
CA CYS A 65 0.94 1.51 16.16
C CYS A 65 1.22 1.65 14.65
N THR A 66 1.52 2.85 14.15
CA THR A 66 1.83 3.05 12.73
C THR A 66 3.14 2.40 12.30
N ARG A 67 4.04 2.12 13.24
CA ARG A 67 5.35 1.50 12.98
C ARG A 67 5.31 -0.02 12.99
N ILE A 68 4.27 -0.62 13.56
CA ILE A 68 4.18 -2.07 13.68
C ILE A 68 4.05 -2.67 12.28
N CYS A 69 4.95 -3.58 11.95
CA CYS A 69 5.03 -4.27 10.67
C CYS A 69 4.90 -5.77 10.88
N ILE A 70 4.00 -6.41 10.14
CA ILE A 70 3.83 -7.87 10.15
C ILE A 70 4.10 -8.45 8.76
N PRO A 71 4.70 -9.64 8.66
CA PRO A 71 4.75 -10.37 7.40
C PRO A 71 3.44 -11.15 7.23
N THR A 72 2.84 -11.10 6.04
CA THR A 72 1.69 -11.92 5.66
C THR A 72 2.02 -12.76 4.44
N ALA A 73 1.42 -13.95 4.36
CA ALA A 73 1.66 -14.90 3.28
C ALA A 73 1.00 -14.45 1.97
N GLU A 74 0.06 -13.51 2.01
CA GLU A 74 -0.71 -13.12 0.84
C GLU A 74 -0.04 -11.91 0.14
N VAL A 75 0.25 -10.86 0.91
CA VAL A 75 0.65 -9.54 0.38
C VAL A 75 2.05 -9.08 0.83
N GLY A 76 2.75 -9.88 1.63
CA GLY A 76 4.11 -9.58 2.12
C GLY A 76 4.10 -8.73 3.38
N TRP A 77 5.02 -7.77 3.50
CA TRP A 77 5.08 -6.90 4.68
C TRP A 77 3.97 -5.85 4.69
N VAL A 78 3.18 -5.81 5.77
CA VAL A 78 2.03 -4.92 5.93
C VAL A 78 2.11 -4.12 7.23
N SER A 79 1.66 -2.87 7.17
CA SER A 79 1.51 -1.97 8.31
C SER A 79 0.32 -1.01 8.12
N LEU A 80 0.11 -0.10 9.07
CA LEU A 80 -0.77 1.05 8.86
C LEU A 80 -0.09 2.11 7.97
N SER A 81 1.24 2.17 7.94
CA SER A 81 2.00 3.08 7.08
C SER A 81 2.69 2.38 5.91
N ASP A 82 2.92 3.12 4.83
CA ASP A 82 3.86 2.68 3.79
C ASP A 82 5.31 2.98 4.25
N TYR A 83 6.24 2.10 3.92
CA TYR A 83 7.68 2.29 4.12
C TYR A 83 8.45 1.89 2.88
N VAL A 84 9.41 2.75 2.51
CA VAL A 84 10.39 2.46 1.45
C VAL A 84 11.24 1.22 1.80
N PRO A 85 11.79 0.52 0.80
CA PRO A 85 12.63 -0.66 0.99
C PRO A 85 13.99 -0.29 1.61
N ASN A 86 14.03 -0.03 2.92
CA ASN A 86 15.25 0.28 3.66
C ASN A 86 15.30 -0.36 5.06
N GLY A 87 14.36 -1.26 5.37
CA GLY A 87 14.29 -1.90 6.67
C GLY A 87 15.28 -3.06 6.79
N SER A 88 15.94 -3.19 7.95
CA SER A 88 16.89 -4.29 8.19
C SER A 88 16.20 -5.65 8.36
N ARG A 89 14.98 -5.66 8.93
CA ARG A 89 14.18 -6.88 9.11
C ARG A 89 13.33 -7.21 7.89
N THR A 90 12.98 -6.21 7.11
CA THR A 90 12.21 -6.38 5.87
C THR A 90 13.17 -6.61 4.71
N THR A 91 14.01 -7.65 4.81
CA THR A 91 14.98 -8.04 3.76
C THR A 91 14.61 -9.40 3.17
N ALA A 92 14.84 -9.54 1.86
CA ALA A 92 14.75 -10.81 1.15
C ALA A 92 15.98 -11.69 1.48
N PRO A 93 15.94 -13.00 1.17
CA PRO A 93 17.05 -13.93 1.46
C PRO A 93 18.39 -13.54 0.83
N ASP A 94 18.36 -12.77 -0.26
CA ASP A 94 19.52 -12.26 -0.99
C ASP A 94 20.01 -10.88 -0.47
N GLY A 95 19.43 -10.40 0.63
CA GLY A 95 19.80 -9.12 1.26
C GLY A 95 19.12 -7.89 0.66
N TYR A 96 18.24 -8.04 -0.34
CA TYR A 96 17.51 -6.92 -0.91
C TYR A 96 16.43 -6.42 0.05
N ALA A 97 16.38 -5.11 0.31
CA ALA A 97 15.37 -4.54 1.18
C ALA A 97 13.99 -4.54 0.49
N LEU A 98 12.95 -4.90 1.24
CA LEU A 98 11.57 -5.01 0.78
C LEU A 98 10.72 -3.86 1.33
N PRO A 99 9.77 -3.36 0.52
CA PRO A 99 8.85 -2.33 0.98
C PRO A 99 7.82 -2.90 1.96
N VAL A 100 7.38 -2.09 2.92
CA VAL A 100 6.20 -2.36 3.74
C VAL A 100 5.03 -1.58 3.17
N ARG A 101 3.89 -2.24 2.98
CA ARG A 101 2.69 -1.61 2.41
C ARG A 101 1.69 -1.24 3.49
N SER A 102 1.13 -0.04 3.39
CA SER A 102 -0.06 0.32 4.13
C SER A 102 -1.22 -0.53 3.65
N ILE A 103 -1.99 -1.08 4.59
CA ILE A 103 -3.22 -1.79 4.28
C ILE A 103 -4.23 -0.92 3.52
N ASN A 104 -4.25 0.40 3.76
CA ASN A 104 -5.09 1.33 3.01
C ASN A 104 -4.63 1.44 1.54
N SER A 105 -3.31 1.41 1.30
CA SER A 105 -2.72 1.43 -0.05
C SER A 105 -3.03 0.13 -0.80
N LEU A 106 -3.01 -1.01 -0.13
CA LEU A 106 -3.43 -2.31 -0.71
C LEU A 106 -4.91 -2.30 -1.11
N ILE A 107 -5.81 -1.87 -0.22
CA ILE A 107 -7.25 -1.75 -0.51
C ILE A 107 -7.49 -0.79 -1.69
N GLY A 108 -6.79 0.34 -1.71
CA GLY A 108 -6.89 1.32 -2.79
C GLY A 108 -6.39 0.78 -4.13
N THR A 109 -5.33 -0.02 -4.12
CA THR A 109 -4.79 -0.69 -5.31
C THR A 109 -5.81 -1.66 -5.90
N ALA A 110 -6.29 -2.62 -5.09
CA ALA A 110 -7.31 -3.58 -5.54
C ALA A 110 -8.58 -2.90 -6.07
N ARG A 111 -8.95 -1.74 -5.50
CA ARG A 111 -10.08 -0.94 -6.00
C ARG A 111 -9.81 -0.36 -7.38
N ILE A 112 -8.63 0.21 -7.62
CA ILE A 112 -8.29 0.79 -8.92
C ILE A 112 -8.13 -0.32 -9.97
N ASP A 113 -7.49 -1.43 -9.63
CA ASP A 113 -7.31 -2.57 -10.52
C ASP A 113 -8.67 -3.13 -10.97
N LEU A 114 -9.64 -3.26 -10.07
CA LEU A 114 -11.00 -3.68 -10.41
C LEU A 114 -11.69 -2.69 -11.37
N ILE A 115 -11.46 -1.39 -11.19
CA ILE A 115 -12.02 -0.37 -12.08
C ILE A 115 -11.36 -0.45 -13.45
N ILE A 116 -10.03 -0.59 -13.53
CA ILE A 116 -9.32 -0.73 -14.80
C ILE A 116 -9.80 -1.98 -15.53
N ALA A 117 -9.88 -3.12 -14.84
CA ALA A 117 -10.43 -4.36 -15.38
C ALA A 117 -11.85 -4.19 -15.94
N ASP A 118 -12.71 -3.45 -15.22
CA ASP A 118 -14.05 -3.17 -15.71
C ASP A 118 -14.09 -2.26 -16.94
N ARG A 119 -13.17 -1.30 -17.03
CA ARG A 119 -13.05 -0.42 -18.21
C ARG A 119 -12.49 -1.12 -19.43
N LEU A 120 -11.68 -2.16 -19.22
CA LEU A 120 -11.16 -3.01 -20.29
C LEU A 120 -12.15 -4.10 -20.71
N ASP A 121 -13.20 -4.32 -19.92
CA ASP A 121 -14.17 -5.40 -20.06
C ASP A 121 -13.62 -6.82 -19.88
N GLU A 122 -12.64 -6.96 -18.97
CA GLU A 122 -11.88 -8.21 -18.80
C GLU A 122 -12.26 -8.97 -17.52
N ASP A 123 -12.95 -10.11 -17.67
CA ASP A 123 -13.47 -10.90 -16.55
C ASP A 123 -12.40 -11.53 -15.66
N ILE A 124 -11.33 -12.08 -16.25
CA ILE A 124 -10.21 -12.66 -15.49
C ILE A 124 -9.55 -11.58 -14.62
N MET A 125 -9.35 -10.37 -15.15
CA MET A 125 -8.78 -9.27 -14.38
C MET A 125 -9.71 -8.79 -13.26
N ARG A 126 -11.03 -8.80 -13.50
CA ARG A 126 -12.03 -8.51 -12.46
C ARG A 126 -11.95 -9.55 -11.33
N GLU A 127 -11.81 -10.82 -11.68
CA GLU A 127 -11.67 -11.91 -10.70
C GLU A 127 -10.38 -11.78 -9.89
N LEU A 128 -9.22 -11.61 -10.55
CA LEU A 128 -7.93 -11.41 -9.90
C LEU A 128 -7.94 -10.25 -8.90
N SER A 129 -8.59 -9.14 -9.26
CA SER A 129 -8.75 -7.97 -8.38
C SER A 129 -9.60 -8.27 -7.13
N ARG A 130 -10.60 -9.15 -7.23
CA ARG A 130 -11.40 -9.59 -6.09
C ARG A 130 -10.60 -10.52 -5.17
N VAL A 131 -9.78 -11.41 -5.74
CA VAL A 131 -8.85 -12.24 -4.96
C VAL A 131 -7.84 -11.35 -4.22
N ASP A 132 -7.27 -10.35 -4.88
CA ASP A 132 -6.34 -9.40 -4.24
C ASP A 132 -6.98 -8.62 -3.08
N LEU A 133 -8.26 -8.24 -3.22
CA LEU A 133 -9.01 -7.65 -2.11
C LEU A 133 -9.17 -8.65 -0.96
N GLN A 134 -9.56 -9.89 -1.24
CA GLN A 134 -9.75 -10.92 -0.21
C GLN A 134 -8.45 -11.20 0.56
N ASP A 135 -7.33 -11.34 -0.16
CA ASP A 135 -5.98 -11.49 0.39
C ASP A 135 -5.59 -10.30 1.27
N THR A 136 -5.93 -9.09 0.83
CA THR A 136 -5.73 -7.87 1.59
C THR A 136 -6.58 -7.86 2.86
N LEU A 137 -7.83 -8.31 2.81
CA LEU A 137 -8.71 -8.39 3.99
C LEU A 137 -8.21 -9.43 5.01
N SER A 138 -7.66 -10.57 4.56
CA SER A 138 -6.94 -11.52 5.44
C SER A 138 -5.77 -10.84 6.15
N ALA A 139 -4.92 -10.14 5.40
CA ALA A 139 -3.77 -9.44 5.98
C ALA A 139 -4.17 -8.31 6.94
N LYS A 140 -5.29 -7.62 6.67
CA LYS A 140 -5.90 -6.64 7.58
C LYS A 140 -6.26 -7.29 8.92
N ASP A 141 -6.90 -8.45 8.91
CA ASP A 141 -7.29 -9.16 10.15
C ASP A 141 -6.08 -9.59 10.97
N GLN A 142 -5.02 -10.07 10.32
CA GLN A 142 -3.75 -10.39 10.96
C GLN A 142 -3.11 -9.13 11.58
N LEU A 143 -3.12 -7.99 10.86
CA LEU A 143 -2.59 -6.73 11.35
C LEU A 143 -3.39 -6.21 12.55
N VAL A 144 -4.72 -6.20 12.48
CA VAL A 144 -5.58 -5.77 13.59
C VAL A 144 -5.34 -6.64 14.83
N THR A 145 -5.16 -7.95 14.65
CA THR A 145 -4.81 -8.88 15.74
C THR A 145 -3.47 -8.51 16.39
N ALA A 146 -2.44 -8.26 15.58
CA ALA A 146 -1.13 -7.85 16.05
C ALA A 146 -1.18 -6.48 16.78
N LEU A 147 -1.95 -5.53 16.26
CA LEU A 147 -2.14 -4.22 16.91
C LEU A 147 -2.86 -4.35 18.25
N ARG A 148 -3.93 -5.16 18.34
CA ARG A 148 -4.65 -5.44 19.59
C ARG A 148 -3.73 -6.08 20.64
N ALA A 149 -2.87 -7.02 20.23
CA ALA A 149 -1.87 -7.61 21.12
C ALA A 149 -0.81 -6.59 21.58
N ALA A 150 -0.37 -5.70 20.69
CA ALA A 150 0.67 -4.72 21.00
C ALA A 150 0.21 -3.57 21.92
N ILE A 151 -1.06 -3.18 21.88
CA ILE A 151 -1.60 -2.12 22.76
C ILE A 151 -1.98 -2.62 24.16
N ALA A 152 -1.96 -3.93 24.39
CA ALA A 152 -2.21 -4.51 25.70
C ALA A 152 -1.06 -4.17 26.69
N PRO A 153 -1.32 -4.16 28.01
CA PRO A 153 -0.26 -4.00 29.01
C PRO A 153 0.83 -5.07 28.84
N GLY A 154 2.09 -4.64 28.72
CA GLY A 154 3.23 -5.52 28.46
C GLY A 154 3.34 -6.04 27.02
N GLY A 155 2.37 -5.74 26.16
CA GLY A 155 2.37 -6.08 24.73
C GLY A 155 3.44 -5.34 23.95
N SER A 156 3.87 -5.94 22.84
CA SER A 156 4.81 -5.33 21.90
C SER A 156 4.59 -5.82 20.48
N GLY A 157 4.83 -4.95 19.51
CA GLY A 157 5.05 -5.30 18.10
C GLY A 157 6.51 -5.12 17.71
N GLN A 158 6.79 -5.29 16.43
CA GLN A 158 8.11 -5.02 15.85
C GLN A 158 7.97 -4.05 14.68
N ASP A 159 8.93 -3.15 14.50
CA ASP A 159 9.00 -2.29 13.33
C ASP A 159 9.71 -2.95 12.14
N LYS A 160 9.86 -2.19 11.05
CA LYS A 160 10.56 -2.59 9.82
C LYS A 160 12.04 -2.93 10.03
N ASP A 161 12.63 -2.48 11.14
CA ASP A 161 14.03 -2.71 11.50
C ASP A 161 14.17 -3.80 12.56
N GLY A 162 13.04 -4.40 13.01
CA GLY A 162 13.00 -5.42 14.04
C GLY A 162 13.05 -4.90 15.47
N ASN A 163 13.04 -3.58 15.67
CA ASN A 163 13.01 -3.00 17.00
C ASN A 163 11.64 -3.21 17.64
N ALA A 164 11.64 -3.48 18.95
CA ALA A 164 10.41 -3.62 19.70
C ALA A 164 9.67 -2.28 19.78
N VAL A 165 8.39 -2.30 19.41
CA VAL A 165 7.47 -1.17 19.50
C VAL A 165 6.47 -1.46 20.60
N ARG A 166 6.35 -0.58 21.60
CA ARG A 166 5.55 -0.81 22.81
C ARG A 166 4.53 0.32 23.02
N PRO A 167 3.42 0.33 22.26
CA PRO A 167 2.43 1.42 22.29
C PRO A 167 1.91 1.72 23.70
N TYR A 168 1.62 0.70 24.51
CA TYR A 168 1.15 0.88 25.89
C TYR A 168 2.18 1.62 26.76
N GLN A 169 3.43 1.17 26.72
CA GLN A 169 4.52 1.77 27.50
C GLN A 169 4.78 3.22 27.06
N SER A 170 4.79 3.49 25.76
CA SER A 170 4.95 4.84 25.22
C SER A 170 3.80 5.76 25.62
N ALA A 171 2.57 5.27 25.61
CA ALA A 171 1.40 6.02 26.08
C ALA A 171 1.47 6.32 27.58
N GLU A 172 1.85 5.34 28.40
CA GLU A 172 1.99 5.53 29.85
C GLU A 172 3.10 6.54 30.17
N ASN A 173 4.24 6.46 29.48
CA ASN A 173 5.33 7.41 29.63
C ASN A 173 4.92 8.82 29.21
N ALA A 174 4.24 8.97 28.06
CA ALA A 174 3.75 10.26 27.60
C ALA A 174 2.73 10.88 28.56
N TYR A 175 1.85 10.06 29.14
CA TYR A 175 0.92 10.50 30.17
C TYR A 175 1.66 11.03 31.41
N LYS A 176 2.63 10.26 31.93
CA LYS A 176 3.41 10.62 33.13
C LYS A 176 4.29 11.85 32.91
N GLN A 177 4.85 12.05 31.71
CA GLN A 177 5.69 13.21 31.37
C GLN A 177 4.91 14.52 31.32
N ASN A 178 3.60 14.49 31.03
CA ASN A 178 2.75 15.67 30.97
C ASN A 178 2.07 16.00 32.31
N GLN A 179 2.51 15.37 33.42
CA GLN A 179 2.10 15.78 34.77
C GLN A 179 2.84 17.04 35.22
N ILE A 180 2.48 18.19 34.68
CA ILE A 180 2.89 19.46 35.28
C ILE A 180 1.99 19.70 36.49
N ARG A 181 2.56 19.90 37.67
CA ARG A 181 1.82 19.99 38.95
C ARG A 181 1.48 21.45 39.28
N MET A 182 0.61 22.13 38.53
CA MET A 182 0.24 23.51 38.90
C MET A 182 -0.67 23.56 40.13
N THR A 183 -1.30 22.44 40.50
CA THR A 183 -2.25 22.35 41.61
C THR A 183 -1.94 21.13 42.48
N GLY A 184 -2.10 21.26 43.80
CA GLY A 184 -1.62 20.29 44.78
C GLY A 184 -2.04 18.84 44.51
N ASN A 185 -1.09 17.93 44.74
CA ASN A 185 -1.29 16.51 45.03
C ASN A 185 -2.20 15.67 44.09
N SER A 186 -2.39 16.10 42.84
CA SER A 186 -3.03 15.28 41.80
C SER A 186 -2.04 14.23 41.29
N ASN A 187 -2.48 12.98 41.14
CA ASN A 187 -1.61 11.86 40.76
C ASN A 187 -2.31 10.88 39.81
N TYR A 188 -1.57 10.40 38.82
CA TYR A 188 -2.00 9.25 38.01
C TYR A 188 -2.31 8.05 38.90
N VAL A 189 -3.45 7.39 38.65
CA VAL A 189 -3.74 6.11 39.28
C VAL A 189 -2.96 5.04 38.54
N ALA A 190 -1.96 4.44 39.19
CA ALA A 190 -1.13 3.39 38.61
C ALA A 190 -1.99 2.27 38.02
N ASN A 191 -1.60 1.77 36.83
CA ASN A 191 -2.29 0.71 36.09
C ASN A 191 -3.73 1.06 35.63
N SER A 192 -4.12 2.33 35.66
CA SER A 192 -5.46 2.74 35.18
C SER A 192 -5.53 3.01 33.68
N LEU A 193 -4.37 3.07 32.99
CA LEU A 193 -4.35 3.31 31.55
C LEU A 193 -4.85 2.09 30.80
N THR A 194 -5.81 2.31 29.91
CA THR A 194 -6.36 1.31 29.00
C THR A 194 -6.30 1.88 27.57
N LEU A 195 -5.85 1.05 26.64
CA LEU A 195 -5.84 1.36 25.21
C LEU A 195 -6.82 0.42 24.50
N SER A 196 -7.57 0.96 23.54
CA SER A 196 -8.48 0.18 22.71
C SER A 196 -8.47 0.68 21.27
N LEU A 197 -8.75 -0.22 20.33
CA LEU A 197 -8.91 0.08 18.91
C LEU A 197 -10.39 0.20 18.57
N GLY A 198 -10.73 1.17 17.72
CA GLY A 198 -12.09 1.33 17.20
C GLY A 198 -12.13 2.16 15.92
N SER A 199 -13.33 2.61 15.58
CA SER A 199 -13.67 3.32 14.35
C SER A 199 -14.39 4.63 14.68
N LEU A 200 -14.60 5.50 13.68
CA LEU A 200 -15.37 6.75 13.83
C LEU A 200 -16.67 6.67 13.05
N THR A 201 -17.79 7.04 13.67
CA THR A 201 -19.12 7.03 13.03
C THR A 201 -19.18 7.92 11.80
N ASP A 202 -18.49 9.07 11.84
CA ASP A 202 -18.58 10.07 10.78
C ASP A 202 -17.40 10.00 9.80
N GLY A 203 -16.44 9.10 10.02
CA GLY A 203 -15.22 9.00 9.23
C GLY A 203 -14.30 10.23 9.33
N THR A 204 -13.11 10.10 8.75
CA THR A 204 -12.10 11.18 8.62
C THR A 204 -11.38 11.04 7.29
N ALA A 205 -10.64 12.08 6.88
CA ALA A 205 -9.81 11.97 5.68
C ALA A 205 -8.75 10.88 5.87
N THR A 206 -8.63 10.00 4.89
CA THR A 206 -7.52 9.05 4.80
C THR A 206 -6.30 9.71 4.15
N ASN A 207 -5.19 8.98 4.08
CA ASN A 207 -4.02 9.33 3.28
C ASN A 207 -4.11 8.86 1.81
N ILE A 208 -5.18 8.15 1.43
CA ILE A 208 -5.29 7.58 0.08
C ILE A 208 -6.03 8.55 -0.84
N PRO A 209 -5.39 9.00 -1.94
CA PRO A 209 -6.05 9.86 -2.90
C PRO A 209 -7.16 9.10 -3.64
N VAL A 210 -8.16 9.84 -4.09
CA VAL A 210 -9.14 9.31 -5.05
C VAL A 210 -8.45 9.04 -6.40
N PRO A 211 -9.00 8.15 -7.25
CA PRO A 211 -8.33 7.73 -8.46
C PRO A 211 -8.26 8.86 -9.48
N GLU A 212 -7.21 8.86 -10.29
CA GLU A 212 -7.03 9.80 -11.38
C GLU A 212 -7.15 9.10 -12.75
N PRO A 213 -7.81 9.74 -13.74
CA PRO A 213 -8.62 10.94 -13.60
C PRO A 213 -9.96 10.64 -12.91
N GLN A 214 -10.45 11.57 -12.09
CA GLN A 214 -11.73 11.41 -11.37
C GLN A 214 -12.93 11.15 -12.29
N ALA A 215 -12.87 11.58 -13.55
CA ALA A 215 -13.91 11.33 -14.55
C ALA A 215 -14.09 9.82 -14.86
N MET A 216 -13.02 9.02 -14.75
CA MET A 216 -13.07 7.57 -15.00
C MET A 216 -13.55 6.78 -13.77
N ALA A 217 -13.46 7.37 -12.58
CA ALA A 217 -13.85 6.72 -11.33
C ALA A 217 -14.40 7.75 -10.33
N PRO A 218 -15.59 8.31 -10.58
CA PRO A 218 -16.14 9.35 -9.72
C PRO A 218 -16.39 8.81 -8.32
N VAL A 219 -15.83 9.49 -7.31
CA VAL A 219 -16.08 9.20 -5.90
C VAL A 219 -17.08 10.23 -5.37
N PRO A 220 -18.24 9.80 -4.83
CA PRO A 220 -19.25 10.69 -4.27
C PRO A 220 -18.68 11.65 -3.21
N SER A 221 -19.18 12.89 -3.17
CA SER A 221 -18.69 13.92 -2.24
C SER A 221 -18.81 13.54 -0.76
N ASN A 222 -19.80 12.73 -0.39
CA ASN A 222 -19.96 12.21 0.98
C ASN A 222 -18.96 11.09 1.34
N SER A 223 -18.28 10.52 0.34
CA SER A 223 -17.29 9.44 0.46
C SER A 223 -15.85 9.91 0.29
N LYS A 224 -15.63 11.22 0.15
CA LYS A 224 -14.30 11.85 0.10
C LYS A 224 -14.21 13.07 0.99
N ILE A 225 -12.99 13.42 1.39
CA ILE A 225 -12.67 14.68 2.08
C ILE A 225 -11.47 15.29 1.37
N GLY A 226 -11.69 16.43 0.71
CA GLY A 226 -10.72 16.95 -0.25
C GLY A 226 -10.52 15.98 -1.42
N ASN A 227 -9.26 15.67 -1.73
CA ASN A 227 -8.88 14.71 -2.76
C ASN A 227 -8.61 13.29 -2.25
N ASN A 228 -8.96 13.00 -0.98
CA ASN A 228 -8.71 11.69 -0.38
C ASN A 228 -10.02 10.97 -0.05
N TYR A 229 -9.97 9.65 0.00
CA TYR A 229 -11.08 8.85 0.47
C TYR A 229 -11.42 9.16 1.93
N LYS A 230 -12.70 9.04 2.25
CA LYS A 230 -13.21 9.12 3.62
C LYS A 230 -13.15 7.75 4.29
N SER A 231 -12.60 7.69 5.50
CA SER A 231 -12.51 6.45 6.27
C SER A 231 -13.87 5.99 6.76
N TYR A 232 -14.01 4.68 6.99
CA TYR A 232 -15.21 4.06 7.57
C TYR A 232 -16.51 4.23 6.76
N VAL A 233 -16.40 4.57 5.48
CA VAL A 233 -17.52 4.66 4.55
C VAL A 233 -17.35 3.59 3.49
N ASN A 234 -18.44 2.89 3.16
CA ASN A 234 -18.46 1.96 2.03
C ASN A 234 -18.47 2.73 0.70
N ILE A 235 -17.55 2.37 -0.19
CA ILE A 235 -17.38 2.99 -1.51
C ILE A 235 -17.39 1.88 -2.57
N PRO A 236 -18.57 1.31 -2.86
CA PRO A 236 -18.67 0.14 -3.72
C PRO A 236 -18.23 0.42 -5.16
N VAL A 237 -17.77 -0.63 -5.84
CA VAL A 237 -17.53 -0.66 -7.28
C VAL A 237 -18.37 -1.81 -7.85
N THR A 238 -19.22 -1.52 -8.82
CA THR A 238 -19.96 -2.53 -9.57
C THR A 238 -19.20 -2.77 -10.88
N ALA A 239 -18.68 -3.98 -11.05
CA ALA A 239 -17.88 -4.38 -12.20
C ALA A 239 -18.27 -5.79 -12.66
N GLY A 240 -18.54 -5.96 -13.97
CA GLY A 240 -19.04 -7.22 -14.52
C GLY A 240 -20.32 -7.72 -13.81
N GLY A 241 -21.24 -6.82 -13.47
CA GLY A 241 -22.48 -7.14 -12.75
C GLY A 241 -22.32 -7.46 -11.25
N VAL A 242 -21.11 -7.55 -10.71
CA VAL A 242 -20.84 -7.85 -9.30
C VAL A 242 -20.44 -6.59 -8.53
N THR A 243 -21.12 -6.32 -7.42
CA THR A 243 -20.81 -5.17 -6.55
C THR A 243 -19.83 -5.55 -5.44
N THR A 244 -18.61 -5.06 -5.55
CA THR A 244 -17.54 -5.25 -4.56
C THR A 244 -17.49 -4.05 -3.61
N ARG A 245 -17.39 -4.31 -2.30
CA ARG A 245 -17.44 -3.28 -1.25
C ARG A 245 -16.03 -2.91 -0.78
N PHE A 246 -15.75 -1.62 -0.70
CA PHE A 246 -14.45 -1.10 -0.26
C PHE A 246 -14.64 -0.12 0.89
N MET A 247 -13.80 -0.23 1.92
CA MET A 247 -13.76 0.70 3.05
C MET A 247 -12.31 0.88 3.53
N PHE A 248 -11.93 2.12 3.79
CA PHE A 248 -10.61 2.47 4.28
C PHE A 248 -10.60 2.68 5.80
N GLY A 249 -9.52 2.29 6.45
CA GLY A 249 -9.25 2.58 7.86
C GLY A 249 -8.96 4.08 8.07
N GLY A 250 -9.18 4.56 9.29
CA GLY A 250 -8.90 5.95 9.67
C GLY A 250 -7.40 6.19 9.83
N ILE A 251 -6.67 6.26 8.72
CA ILE A 251 -5.22 6.51 8.68
C ILE A 251 -5.00 7.79 7.86
N GLY A 252 -4.53 8.85 8.51
CA GLY A 252 -4.38 10.18 7.89
C GLY A 252 -2.96 10.48 7.41
N ASN A 253 -2.75 11.69 6.90
CA ASN A 253 -1.40 12.19 6.57
C ASN A 253 -0.61 12.62 7.82
N THR A 254 -1.32 12.98 8.90
CA THR A 254 -0.72 13.42 10.17
C THR A 254 -1.46 12.78 11.35
N ILE A 255 -0.71 12.54 12.43
CA ILE A 255 -1.27 12.00 13.66
C ILE A 255 -2.02 13.15 14.33
N LYS A 256 -3.28 12.93 14.71
CA LYS A 256 -4.12 13.97 15.31
C LYS A 256 -5.12 13.39 16.30
N ILE A 257 -5.53 14.24 17.24
CA ILE A 257 -6.65 13.95 18.13
C ILE A 257 -7.95 13.99 17.34
N VAL A 258 -8.83 13.03 17.62
CA VAL A 258 -10.18 12.94 17.06
C VAL A 258 -11.20 12.91 18.19
N ASP A 259 -12.44 13.28 17.89
CA ASP A 259 -13.51 13.35 18.87
C ASP A 259 -13.84 11.96 19.43
N HIS A 260 -13.61 11.77 20.73
CA HIS A 260 -13.88 10.51 21.41
C HIS A 260 -15.38 10.18 21.46
N LYS A 261 -16.28 11.16 21.32
CA LYS A 261 -17.73 10.93 21.28
C LYS A 261 -18.18 10.23 20.01
N LYS A 262 -17.39 10.33 18.94
CA LYS A 262 -17.63 9.68 17.65
C LYS A 262 -16.97 8.31 17.56
N TRP A 263 -16.18 7.93 18.56
CA TRP A 263 -15.49 6.65 18.59
C TRP A 263 -16.46 5.53 18.95
N VAL A 264 -16.38 4.44 18.20
CA VAL A 264 -17.14 3.20 18.45
C VAL A 264 -16.20 2.01 18.35
N ALA A 265 -16.41 0.99 19.18
CA ALA A 265 -15.57 -0.22 19.17
C ALA A 265 -15.74 -1.02 17.86
N THR A 266 -16.96 -1.04 17.32
CA THR A 266 -17.32 -1.68 16.06
C THR A 266 -18.34 -0.81 15.33
N LEU A 267 -18.27 -0.76 14.01
CA LEU A 267 -19.20 0.02 13.18
C LEU A 267 -20.15 -0.92 12.42
N PRO A 268 -21.42 -1.11 12.87
CA PRO A 268 -22.31 -2.12 12.30
C PRO A 268 -22.68 -1.91 10.83
N SER A 269 -22.60 -0.67 10.33
CA SER A 269 -22.92 -0.31 8.95
C SER A 269 -21.74 -0.50 7.98
N ALA A 270 -20.56 -0.87 8.49
CA ALA A 270 -19.37 -1.08 7.68
C ALA A 270 -19.42 -2.44 6.94
N PRO A 271 -18.83 -2.55 5.74
CA PRO A 271 -18.75 -3.82 5.01
C PRO A 271 -17.87 -4.87 5.72
N TYR A 272 -16.92 -4.43 6.54
CA TYR A 272 -16.05 -5.25 7.37
C TYR A 272 -15.52 -4.43 8.53
N ASP A 273 -15.07 -5.06 9.62
CA ASP A 273 -14.47 -4.34 10.76
C ASP A 273 -13.03 -3.95 10.44
N PHE A 274 -12.66 -2.68 10.66
CA PHE A 274 -11.28 -2.23 10.48
C PHE A 274 -10.90 -1.14 11.48
N PRO A 275 -10.77 -1.49 12.77
CA PRO A 275 -10.59 -0.51 13.83
C PRO A 275 -9.13 -0.02 13.85
N THR A 276 -8.88 1.23 13.46
CA THR A 276 -7.54 1.85 13.48
C THR A 276 -7.40 3.02 14.43
N ILE A 277 -8.50 3.56 14.98
CA ILE A 277 -8.44 4.68 15.93
C ILE A 277 -8.10 4.16 17.30
N ILE A 278 -7.05 4.73 17.89
CA ILE A 278 -6.62 4.42 19.25
C ILE A 278 -7.42 5.28 20.22
N ARG A 279 -8.11 4.66 21.15
CA ARG A 279 -8.71 5.31 22.31
C ARG A 279 -7.86 5.02 23.54
N ALA A 280 -7.37 6.08 24.18
CA ALA A 280 -6.70 6.02 25.48
C ALA A 280 -7.64 6.48 26.58
N GLU A 281 -7.64 5.77 27.68
CA GLU A 281 -8.45 6.08 28.85
C GLU A 281 -7.65 5.84 30.13
N ALA A 282 -7.66 6.80 31.04
CA ALA A 282 -6.95 6.71 32.32
C ALA A 282 -7.73 7.36 33.45
N GLN A 283 -7.39 7.00 34.69
CA GLN A 283 -7.91 7.64 35.90
C GLN A 283 -6.82 8.49 36.55
N GLN A 284 -7.23 9.67 37.02
CA GLN A 284 -6.39 10.55 37.82
C GLN A 284 -7.08 10.83 39.15
N LEU A 285 -6.31 10.76 40.24
CA LEU A 285 -6.74 11.16 41.56
C LEU A 285 -6.55 12.67 41.71
N ILE A 286 -7.63 13.41 41.90
CA ILE A 286 -7.62 14.85 42.19
C ILE A 286 -7.88 15.01 43.69
N LYS A 287 -6.94 15.61 44.42
CA LYS A 287 -7.16 16.00 45.82
C LYS A 287 -7.45 17.48 45.86
N ASP A 288 -8.60 17.85 46.40
CA ASP A 288 -8.96 19.25 46.64
C ASP A 288 -9.42 19.45 48.10
N VAL A 289 -9.87 20.66 48.42
CA VAL A 289 -10.31 21.02 49.78
C VAL A 289 -11.62 20.33 50.16
N GLN A 290 -12.46 19.98 49.18
CA GLN A 290 -13.75 19.29 49.36
C GLN A 290 -13.57 17.76 49.40
N HIS A 291 -12.54 17.25 48.73
CA HIS A 291 -12.18 15.85 48.58
C HIS A 291 -10.74 15.63 49.03
N PRO A 292 -10.43 15.77 50.34
CA PRO A 292 -9.08 15.59 50.87
C PRO A 292 -8.54 14.16 50.67
N ASN A 293 -9.43 13.18 50.57
CA ASN A 293 -9.10 11.78 50.27
C ASN A 293 -8.90 11.51 48.76
N GLY A 294 -9.23 12.48 47.91
CA GLY A 294 -9.11 12.45 46.47
C GLY A 294 -10.32 11.86 45.75
N GLU A 295 -10.69 12.46 44.62
CA GLU A 295 -11.70 11.97 43.69
C GLU A 295 -11.02 11.38 42.44
N ARG A 296 -11.54 10.27 41.91
CA ARG A 296 -11.03 9.66 40.68
C ARG A 296 -11.79 10.21 39.48
N VAL A 297 -11.10 10.96 38.65
CA VAL A 297 -11.63 11.49 37.40
C VAL A 297 -11.11 10.67 36.23
N ARG A 298 -12.02 10.33 35.30
CA ARG A 298 -11.73 9.56 34.09
C ARG A 298 -11.45 10.53 32.94
N ALA A 299 -10.29 10.40 32.32
CA ALA A 299 -9.91 11.13 31.12
C ALA A 299 -9.91 10.18 29.92
N VAL A 300 -10.44 10.63 28.78
CA VAL A 300 -10.51 9.85 27.54
C VAL A 300 -10.08 10.72 26.37
N ALA A 301 -9.21 10.19 25.51
CA ALA A 301 -8.88 10.79 24.22
C ALA A 301 -8.77 9.72 23.14
N CYS A 302 -9.03 10.12 21.90
CA CYS A 302 -8.85 9.27 20.73
C CYS A 302 -7.86 9.91 19.76
N ALA A 303 -7.01 9.11 19.14
CA ALA A 303 -6.02 9.56 18.17
C ALA A 303 -6.12 8.74 16.88
N GLN A 304 -6.06 9.46 15.76
CA GLN A 304 -5.96 8.90 14.43
C GLN A 304 -4.48 8.63 14.10
N PRO A 305 -4.11 7.40 13.70
CA PRO A 305 -2.78 7.10 13.18
C PRO A 305 -2.51 7.81 11.86
N ALA A 306 -1.25 7.88 11.46
CA ALA A 306 -0.81 8.47 10.21
C ALA A 306 0.08 7.53 9.39
N SER A 307 0.05 7.74 8.08
CA SER A 307 0.93 7.08 7.13
C SER A 307 1.71 8.12 6.34
N VAL A 308 2.97 7.81 6.04
CA VAL A 308 3.68 8.49 4.96
C VAL A 308 3.15 7.91 3.65
N PHE A 309 2.32 8.67 2.94
CA PHE A 309 1.84 8.25 1.64
C PHE A 309 2.97 8.39 0.61
N ASP A 310 3.65 7.28 0.33
CA ASP A 310 4.68 7.21 -0.72
C ASP A 310 4.62 5.92 -1.57
N PRO A 311 3.46 5.53 -2.12
CA PRO A 311 3.46 4.49 -3.15
C PRO A 311 3.89 5.14 -4.46
N LEU A 312 5.20 5.26 -4.71
CA LEU A 312 5.67 5.40 -6.09
C LEU A 312 5.33 4.10 -6.84
N PRO A 313 4.92 4.17 -8.12
CA PRO A 313 4.80 2.98 -8.94
C PRO A 313 6.10 2.20 -8.88
N ARG A 314 6.01 0.91 -8.59
CA ARG A 314 7.22 0.10 -8.43
C ARG A 314 7.90 -0.05 -9.79
N PRO A 315 9.25 -0.04 -9.85
CA PRO A 315 9.99 -0.33 -11.08
C PRO A 315 9.53 -1.65 -11.68
N GLY A 316 9.63 -1.83 -13.00
CA GLY A 316 9.27 -3.08 -13.68
C GLY A 316 8.63 -2.79 -15.03
N ALA A 317 8.92 -3.65 -16.00
CA ALA A 317 8.34 -3.54 -17.33
C ALA A 317 7.35 -4.67 -17.60
N LEU A 318 6.27 -4.32 -18.29
CA LEU A 318 5.47 -5.28 -19.04
C LEU A 318 6.00 -5.27 -20.47
N SER A 319 6.20 -6.45 -21.05
CA SER A 319 6.68 -6.50 -22.44
C SER A 319 6.02 -7.58 -23.28
N ILE A 320 5.79 -7.21 -24.54
CA ILE A 320 5.34 -8.09 -25.62
C ILE A 320 6.50 -8.20 -26.59
N SER A 321 6.93 -9.41 -26.91
CA SER A 321 8.02 -9.65 -27.86
C SER A 321 7.50 -10.45 -29.04
N LEU A 322 7.82 -9.98 -30.24
CA LEU A 322 7.51 -10.60 -31.51
C LEU A 322 8.84 -10.81 -32.25
N PRO A 323 9.58 -11.90 -31.96
CA PRO A 323 10.93 -12.08 -32.50
C PRO A 323 10.95 -12.29 -34.01
N ASP A 324 9.86 -12.76 -34.60
CA ASP A 324 9.73 -12.97 -36.04
C ASP A 324 9.41 -11.67 -36.80
N GLY A 325 9.09 -10.60 -36.08
CA GLY A 325 8.74 -9.29 -36.61
C GLY A 325 7.33 -8.83 -36.25
N PRO A 326 6.85 -7.70 -36.79
CA PRO A 326 5.50 -7.20 -36.52
C PRO A 326 4.44 -8.08 -37.20
N ILE A 327 3.42 -8.47 -36.44
CA ILE A 327 2.31 -9.31 -36.93
C ILE A 327 1.15 -8.42 -37.37
N PRO A 328 0.63 -8.51 -38.62
CA PRO A 328 -0.49 -7.68 -39.08
C PRO A 328 -1.76 -7.82 -38.24
N GLU A 329 -2.01 -9.01 -37.69
CA GLU A 329 -3.15 -9.32 -36.83
C GLU A 329 -3.03 -8.71 -35.42
N LEU A 330 -1.83 -8.25 -35.02
CA LEU A 330 -1.58 -7.59 -33.72
C LEU A 330 -1.07 -6.16 -33.95
N THR A 331 -2.00 -5.22 -34.01
CA THR A 331 -1.70 -3.80 -34.24
C THR A 331 -1.57 -3.00 -32.93
N LYS A 332 -2.12 -3.51 -31.84
CA LYS A 332 -2.15 -2.90 -30.49
C LYS A 332 -2.17 -4.01 -29.43
N PRO A 333 -1.79 -3.73 -28.17
CA PRO A 333 -1.80 -4.74 -27.11
C PRO A 333 -3.16 -5.41 -26.90
N GLY A 334 -4.24 -4.64 -27.04
CA GLY A 334 -5.60 -5.15 -26.89
C GLY A 334 -5.99 -6.21 -27.91
N ASP A 335 -5.28 -6.29 -29.05
CA ASP A 335 -5.53 -7.33 -30.05
C ASP A 335 -5.19 -8.73 -29.52
N ILE A 336 -4.27 -8.87 -28.55
CA ILE A 336 -3.87 -10.17 -28.00
C ILE A 336 -5.07 -10.92 -27.40
N TYR A 337 -5.92 -10.22 -26.65
CA TYR A 337 -7.08 -10.82 -26.00
C TYR A 337 -8.39 -10.61 -26.75
N LEU A 338 -8.38 -9.87 -27.86
CA LEU A 338 -9.50 -9.79 -28.81
C LEU A 338 -9.37 -10.80 -29.97
N ASN A 339 -8.17 -11.34 -30.20
CA ASN A 339 -7.93 -12.31 -31.26
C ASN A 339 -8.54 -13.68 -30.90
N PRO A 340 -9.47 -14.22 -31.70
CA PRO A 340 -10.12 -15.49 -31.39
C PRO A 340 -9.15 -16.68 -31.27
N LYS A 341 -8.04 -16.68 -32.02
CA LYS A 341 -7.06 -17.78 -32.01
C LYS A 341 -6.28 -17.82 -30.70
N MET A 342 -5.89 -16.64 -30.20
CA MET A 342 -5.16 -16.51 -28.94
C MET A 342 -6.05 -16.70 -27.69
N ASN A 343 -7.38 -16.77 -27.87
CA ASN A 343 -8.33 -17.07 -26.81
C ASN A 343 -8.79 -18.53 -26.81
N ASP A 344 -8.42 -19.34 -27.81
CA ASP A 344 -8.85 -20.73 -27.90
C ASP A 344 -7.75 -21.67 -27.37
N PRO A 345 -7.96 -22.32 -26.21
CA PRO A 345 -6.98 -23.24 -25.62
C PRO A 345 -6.72 -24.48 -26.48
N GLY A 346 -7.61 -24.80 -27.43
CA GLY A 346 -7.42 -25.91 -28.38
C GLY A 346 -6.45 -25.59 -29.52
N THR A 347 -6.28 -24.30 -29.84
CA THR A 347 -5.38 -23.84 -30.92
C THR A 347 -4.10 -23.19 -30.40
N ASP A 348 -4.12 -22.65 -29.19
CA ASP A 348 -3.02 -21.90 -28.60
C ASP A 348 -2.74 -22.33 -27.15
N PRO A 349 -2.05 -23.46 -26.93
CA PRO A 349 -1.59 -23.84 -25.60
C PRO A 349 -0.28 -23.11 -25.27
N ALA A 350 -0.38 -22.01 -24.52
CA ALA A 350 0.79 -21.31 -24.00
C ALA A 350 1.17 -21.86 -22.62
N ASP A 351 2.47 -22.07 -22.39
CA ASP A 351 2.97 -22.49 -21.09
C ASP A 351 3.22 -21.26 -20.20
N LEU A 352 2.54 -21.22 -19.06
CA LEU A 352 2.87 -20.29 -17.98
C LEU A 352 4.08 -20.81 -17.20
N LEU A 353 5.21 -20.13 -17.33
CA LEU A 353 6.49 -20.54 -16.76
C LEU A 353 7.04 -19.54 -15.75
N THR A 354 7.98 -19.99 -14.93
CA THR A 354 8.73 -19.16 -13.99
C THR A 354 10.15 -19.68 -13.79
N ALA A 355 11.11 -18.79 -13.51
CA ALA A 355 12.49 -19.18 -13.26
C ALA A 355 12.69 -19.65 -11.80
N GLU A 356 13.30 -20.82 -11.61
CA GLU A 356 13.74 -21.36 -10.31
C GLU A 356 15.26 -21.30 -10.15
N ILE A 357 15.72 -21.23 -8.90
CA ILE A 357 17.15 -21.30 -8.52
C ILE A 357 17.97 -20.14 -9.12
N GLY A 358 17.35 -18.96 -9.27
CA GLY A 358 18.02 -17.76 -9.77
C GLY A 358 17.46 -17.25 -11.09
N ASP A 359 18.22 -16.35 -11.70
CA ASP A 359 17.93 -15.70 -12.97
C ASP A 359 18.32 -16.64 -14.10
N TYR A 360 17.34 -17.11 -14.86
CA TYR A 360 17.55 -18.03 -15.97
C TYR A 360 17.89 -17.27 -17.26
N PRO A 361 18.87 -17.70 -18.08
CA PRO A 361 19.79 -18.82 -17.91
C PRO A 361 21.14 -18.43 -17.27
N LEU A 362 21.21 -17.27 -16.60
CA LEU A 362 22.45 -16.65 -16.12
C LEU A 362 23.06 -17.34 -14.92
N ASP A 363 22.22 -17.72 -13.94
CA ASP A 363 22.68 -18.35 -12.71
C ASP A 363 22.88 -19.86 -12.89
N ALA A 364 23.94 -20.38 -12.28
CA ALA A 364 24.24 -21.81 -12.31
C ALA A 364 23.10 -22.63 -11.66
N GLY A 365 22.54 -23.56 -12.41
CA GLY A 365 21.43 -24.41 -11.95
C GLY A 365 20.05 -23.78 -12.05
N SER A 366 19.95 -22.55 -12.55
CA SER A 366 18.66 -21.94 -12.88
C SER A 366 17.93 -22.73 -13.97
N ARG A 367 16.59 -22.78 -13.88
CA ARG A 367 15.74 -23.47 -14.85
C ARG A 367 14.36 -22.85 -14.90
N MET A 368 13.67 -23.00 -16.02
CA MET A 368 12.24 -22.67 -16.13
C MET A 368 11.39 -23.83 -15.61
N THR A 369 10.34 -23.52 -14.87
CA THR A 369 9.34 -24.48 -14.37
C THR A 369 7.93 -23.94 -14.58
N ASN A 370 6.96 -24.86 -14.67
CA ASN A 370 5.56 -24.50 -14.85
C ASN A 370 5.03 -23.79 -13.62
N LEU A 371 4.46 -22.61 -13.84
CA LEU A 371 3.80 -21.82 -12.82
C LEU A 371 2.32 -22.24 -12.74
N VAL A 372 1.81 -22.30 -11.52
CA VAL A 372 0.42 -22.68 -11.25
C VAL A 372 -0.51 -21.51 -11.58
N TRP A 373 -1.67 -21.80 -12.19
CA TRP A 373 -2.65 -20.78 -12.52
C TRP A 373 -3.19 -20.06 -11.26
N PRO A 374 -3.22 -18.70 -11.22
CA PRO A 374 -3.52 -17.96 -10.01
C PRO A 374 -4.98 -18.04 -9.53
N LEU A 375 -5.93 -18.45 -10.38
CA LEU A 375 -7.36 -18.44 -10.03
C LEU A 375 -7.87 -19.75 -9.45
N ASP A 376 -7.47 -20.89 -10.01
CA ASP A 376 -8.01 -22.21 -9.64
C ASP A 376 -6.94 -23.27 -9.39
N SER A 377 -5.66 -22.90 -9.49
CA SER A 377 -4.53 -23.81 -9.38
C SER A 377 -4.55 -24.98 -10.38
N SER A 378 -5.21 -24.80 -11.53
CA SER A 378 -5.18 -25.73 -12.65
C SER A 378 -3.80 -25.78 -13.32
N ASN A 379 -3.68 -26.59 -14.38
CA ASN A 379 -2.43 -26.77 -15.11
C ASN A 379 -1.93 -25.44 -15.70
N SER A 380 -0.63 -25.36 -15.99
CA SER A 380 0.02 -24.15 -16.50
C SER A 380 -0.35 -23.77 -17.94
N MET A 381 -1.14 -24.60 -18.63
CA MET A 381 -1.46 -24.42 -20.05
C MET A 381 -2.75 -23.62 -20.18
N HIS A 382 -2.61 -22.37 -20.61
CA HIS A 382 -3.72 -21.44 -20.86
C HIS A 382 -3.53 -20.77 -22.21
N PRO A 383 -4.59 -20.20 -22.82
CA PRO A 383 -4.45 -19.39 -24.02
C PRO A 383 -3.52 -18.19 -23.78
N THR A 384 -2.77 -17.77 -24.81
CA THR A 384 -1.88 -16.60 -24.73
C THR A 384 -2.63 -15.36 -24.22
N ALA A 385 -3.90 -15.20 -24.60
CA ALA A 385 -4.76 -14.12 -24.13
C ALA A 385 -4.98 -14.11 -22.60
N ASP A 386 -5.17 -15.28 -21.99
CA ASP A 386 -5.36 -15.39 -20.54
C ASP A 386 -4.07 -15.05 -19.80
N ILE A 387 -2.94 -15.50 -20.32
CA ILE A 387 -1.64 -15.17 -19.75
C ILE A 387 -1.35 -13.67 -19.86
N TRP A 388 -1.73 -13.03 -20.99
CA TRP A 388 -1.68 -11.57 -21.11
C TRP A 388 -2.54 -10.88 -20.06
N ARG A 389 -3.78 -11.34 -19.81
CA ARG A 389 -4.66 -10.76 -18.78
C ARG A 389 -4.05 -10.83 -17.39
N VAL A 390 -3.41 -11.95 -17.05
CA VAL A 390 -2.69 -12.12 -15.77
C VAL A 390 -1.50 -11.17 -15.70
N ALA A 391 -0.63 -11.18 -16.71
CA ALA A 391 0.54 -10.31 -16.81
C ALA A 391 0.16 -8.81 -16.71
N LEU A 392 -0.88 -8.41 -17.41
CA LEU A 392 -1.39 -7.05 -17.41
C LEU A 392 -1.91 -6.65 -16.02
N HIS A 393 -2.71 -7.52 -15.39
CA HIS A 393 -3.24 -7.28 -14.04
C HIS A 393 -2.12 -7.15 -13.00
N ASP A 394 -1.20 -8.10 -12.98
CA ASP A 394 -0.10 -8.13 -12.03
C ASP A 394 0.83 -6.92 -12.19
N TRP A 395 1.05 -6.47 -13.43
CA TRP A 395 1.80 -5.26 -13.74
C TRP A 395 1.05 -3.97 -13.37
N ILE A 396 -0.25 -3.88 -13.62
CA ILE A 396 -1.08 -2.72 -13.23
C ILE A 396 -1.04 -2.50 -11.72
N ARG A 397 -1.17 -3.58 -10.95
CA ARG A 397 -1.10 -3.57 -9.49
C ARG A 397 0.18 -2.91 -8.95
N ARG A 398 1.29 -2.89 -9.72
CA ARG A 398 2.55 -2.24 -9.31
C ARG A 398 2.45 -0.73 -9.22
N ALA A 399 1.57 -0.10 -9.98
CA ALA A 399 1.33 1.34 -9.88
C ALA A 399 0.64 1.73 -8.58
N GLY A 400 0.01 0.76 -7.91
CA GLY A 400 -0.70 0.97 -6.67
C GLY A 400 -1.81 2.02 -6.83
N THR A 401 -2.01 2.82 -5.78
CA THR A 401 -3.03 3.88 -5.79
C THR A 401 -2.73 5.05 -6.72
N LYS A 402 -1.55 5.08 -7.37
CA LYS A 402 -1.17 6.15 -8.32
C LYS A 402 -1.53 5.81 -9.76
N ALA A 403 -1.93 4.58 -10.08
CA ALA A 403 -2.25 4.19 -11.44
C ALA A 403 -3.24 5.17 -12.09
N ASN A 404 -2.84 5.77 -13.21
CA ASN A 404 -3.73 6.61 -13.99
C ASN A 404 -4.63 5.71 -14.85
N ILE A 405 -5.93 5.69 -14.53
CA ILE A 405 -6.90 4.77 -15.14
C ILE A 405 -6.97 4.99 -16.65
N SER A 406 -7.02 6.24 -17.11
CA SER A 406 -7.05 6.54 -18.54
C SER A 406 -5.78 6.09 -19.25
N SER A 407 -4.61 6.28 -18.61
CA SER A 407 -3.36 5.83 -19.20
C SER A 407 -3.28 4.30 -19.31
N ALA A 408 -3.80 3.56 -18.32
CA ALA A 408 -3.91 2.11 -18.35
C ALA A 408 -4.82 1.64 -19.49
N VAL A 409 -6.02 2.21 -19.58
CA VAL A 409 -6.99 1.84 -20.63
C VAL A 409 -6.49 2.21 -22.03
N ASN A 410 -5.91 3.40 -22.20
CA ASN A 410 -5.43 3.85 -23.50
C ASN A 410 -4.22 3.03 -23.99
N MET A 411 -3.47 2.38 -23.09
CA MET A 411 -2.32 1.55 -23.45
C MET A 411 -2.74 0.40 -24.37
N GLU A 412 -3.90 -0.19 -24.12
CA GLU A 412 -4.46 -1.27 -24.95
C GLU A 412 -4.83 -0.84 -26.37
N THR A 413 -4.99 0.47 -26.60
CA THR A 413 -5.28 1.05 -27.91
C THR A 413 -4.05 1.62 -28.61
N LEU A 414 -2.88 1.59 -27.96
CA LEU A 414 -1.66 2.17 -28.51
C LEU A 414 -1.12 1.31 -29.65
N ALA A 415 -0.92 1.93 -30.81
CA ALA A 415 -0.35 1.25 -31.96
C ALA A 415 1.06 0.71 -31.65
N LEU A 416 1.26 -0.58 -31.90
CA LEU A 416 2.56 -1.22 -31.84
C LEU A 416 3.45 -0.62 -32.94
N ALA A 417 4.71 -0.36 -32.58
CA ALA A 417 5.66 0.24 -33.49
C ALA A 417 6.17 -0.80 -34.50
N ALA A 418 6.68 -0.34 -35.65
CA ALA A 418 7.47 -1.18 -36.53
C ALA A 418 8.94 -1.18 -36.08
N PRO A 419 9.70 -2.27 -36.32
CA PRO A 419 11.11 -2.32 -36.00
C PRO A 419 11.91 -1.29 -36.81
N SER A 420 12.91 -0.67 -36.17
CA SER A 420 13.85 0.25 -36.80
C SER A 420 15.28 -0.10 -36.34
N PRO A 421 16.13 -0.64 -37.24
CA PRO A 421 15.88 -0.93 -38.66
C PRO A 421 14.84 -2.04 -38.88
N ALA A 422 14.20 -2.06 -40.06
CA ALA A 422 13.19 -3.07 -40.41
C ALA A 422 13.78 -4.47 -40.62
N SER A 423 15.09 -4.56 -40.81
CA SER A 423 15.83 -5.80 -41.00
C SER A 423 17.15 -5.78 -40.22
N ILE A 424 17.61 -6.97 -39.85
CA ILE A 424 18.85 -7.18 -39.09
C ILE A 424 19.70 -8.24 -39.76
N ASN A 425 21.01 -8.21 -39.47
CA ASN A 425 21.90 -9.30 -39.85
C ASN A 425 21.64 -10.50 -38.94
N TRP A 426 21.29 -11.63 -39.54
CA TRP A 426 21.11 -12.88 -38.82
C TRP A 426 22.49 -13.45 -38.48
N VAL A 427 22.84 -13.47 -37.20
CA VAL A 427 24.11 -14.03 -36.72
C VAL A 427 23.81 -15.24 -35.85
N ALA A 428 24.18 -16.43 -36.32
CA ALA A 428 23.92 -17.69 -35.61
C ALA A 428 25.03 -18.72 -35.84
N PRO A 429 25.25 -19.66 -34.89
CA PRO A 429 26.18 -20.75 -35.11
C PRO A 429 25.57 -21.81 -36.04
N LEU A 430 26.33 -22.23 -37.06
CA LEU A 430 25.89 -23.26 -38.02
C LEU A 430 25.89 -24.69 -37.44
N VAL A 431 26.58 -24.88 -36.32
CA VAL A 431 26.65 -26.14 -35.57
C VAL A 431 26.55 -25.82 -34.09
N GLN A 432 25.93 -26.71 -33.31
CA GLN A 432 25.79 -26.52 -31.86
C GLN A 432 27.16 -26.29 -31.20
N GLY A 433 27.30 -25.17 -30.48
CA GLY A 433 28.55 -24.76 -29.82
C GLY A 433 29.62 -24.15 -30.76
N GLY A 434 29.31 -23.96 -32.04
CA GLY A 434 30.20 -23.29 -33.01
C GLY A 434 30.26 -21.77 -32.84
N ALA A 435 31.21 -21.13 -33.53
CA ALA A 435 31.29 -19.67 -33.58
C ALA A 435 30.10 -19.09 -34.39
N PRO A 436 29.48 -17.97 -33.96
CA PRO A 436 28.41 -17.33 -34.72
C PRO A 436 28.91 -16.81 -36.07
N GLN A 437 28.13 -17.01 -37.14
CA GLN A 437 28.42 -16.53 -38.49
C GLN A 437 27.27 -15.63 -38.98
N ASN A 438 27.58 -14.65 -39.82
CA ASN A 438 26.55 -13.83 -40.47
C ASN A 438 25.93 -14.61 -41.64
N LEU A 439 24.65 -14.90 -41.53
CA LEU A 439 23.86 -15.72 -42.45
C LEU A 439 23.00 -14.87 -43.41
N GLY A 440 23.20 -13.56 -43.44
CA GLY A 440 22.43 -12.65 -44.29
C GLY A 440 21.48 -11.77 -43.47
N THR A 441 20.44 -11.26 -44.13
CA THR A 441 19.51 -10.29 -43.55
C THR A 441 18.11 -10.89 -43.42
N ILE A 442 17.51 -10.75 -42.25
CA ILE A 442 16.15 -11.21 -41.94
C ILE A 442 15.29 -10.04 -41.45
N PRO A 443 13.95 -10.13 -41.49
CA PRO A 443 13.09 -9.19 -40.79
C PRO A 443 13.51 -9.04 -39.33
N ALA A 444 13.51 -7.81 -38.83
CA ALA A 444 13.84 -7.54 -37.46
C ALA A 444 12.67 -7.90 -36.56
N GLY A 445 12.91 -8.70 -35.52
CA GLY A 445 11.98 -8.85 -34.42
C GLY A 445 11.79 -7.53 -33.67
N ILE A 446 10.79 -7.46 -32.80
CA ILE A 446 10.53 -6.28 -31.98
C ILE A 446 10.06 -6.63 -30.58
N ILE A 447 10.53 -5.87 -29.60
CA ILE A 447 9.99 -5.86 -28.23
C ILE A 447 9.29 -4.53 -27.97
N HIS A 448 8.10 -4.62 -27.40
CA HIS A 448 7.30 -3.51 -26.89
C HIS A 448 7.40 -3.51 -25.37
N ILE A 449 7.77 -2.38 -24.79
CA ILE A 449 8.11 -2.26 -23.37
C ILE A 449 7.27 -1.13 -22.77
N TYR A 450 6.46 -1.47 -21.77
CA TYR A 450 5.61 -0.55 -21.03
C TYR A 450 6.14 -0.36 -19.62
N LYS A 451 6.24 0.89 -19.17
CA LYS A 451 6.73 1.23 -17.81
C LYS A 451 5.90 2.32 -17.18
N TRP A 452 5.64 2.18 -15.88
CA TRP A 452 5.04 3.24 -15.08
C TRP A 452 6.01 4.41 -14.88
N GLN A 453 5.53 5.62 -15.13
CA GLN A 453 6.17 6.85 -14.71
C GLN A 453 5.80 7.19 -13.25
N PRO A 454 6.58 8.02 -12.54
CA PRO A 454 6.31 8.37 -11.14
C PRO A 454 4.93 9.01 -10.86
N ASN A 455 4.34 9.64 -11.87
CA ASN A 455 2.99 10.23 -11.84
C ASN A 455 1.87 9.20 -12.06
N GLY A 456 2.21 7.92 -12.30
CA GLY A 456 1.26 6.85 -12.57
C GLY A 456 0.76 6.79 -14.01
N THR A 457 1.35 7.52 -14.96
CA THR A 457 1.08 7.30 -16.40
C THR A 457 2.02 6.25 -16.99
N ILE A 458 1.60 5.62 -18.08
CA ILE A 458 2.39 4.60 -18.78
C ILE A 458 3.26 5.27 -19.84
N SER A 459 4.54 4.87 -19.86
CA SER A 459 5.46 5.15 -20.96
C SER A 459 5.61 3.92 -21.84
N TYR A 460 5.74 4.15 -23.14
CA TYR A 460 5.93 3.12 -24.14
C TYR A 460 7.30 3.30 -24.82
N GLN A 461 8.03 2.20 -24.94
CA GLN A 461 9.31 2.11 -25.64
C GLN A 461 9.30 0.85 -26.49
N TYR A 462 10.08 0.83 -27.56
CA TYR A 462 10.29 -0.38 -28.36
C TYR A 462 11.74 -0.51 -28.77
N ARG A 463 12.18 -1.73 -29.06
CA ARG A 463 13.52 -2.02 -29.56
C ARG A 463 13.48 -3.16 -30.58
N PRO A 464 14.30 -3.14 -31.63
CA PRO A 464 14.48 -4.30 -32.48
C PRO A 464 15.07 -5.44 -31.65
N LEU A 465 14.61 -6.66 -31.92
CA LEU A 465 15.13 -7.90 -31.33
C LEU A 465 15.93 -8.67 -32.36
N THR A 466 16.90 -9.43 -31.86
CA THR A 466 17.54 -10.49 -32.62
C THR A 466 16.95 -11.84 -32.21
N PRO A 467 16.83 -12.83 -33.10
CA PRO A 467 16.26 -14.15 -32.78
C PRO A 467 17.09 -14.96 -31.78
N TYR A 468 18.30 -14.51 -31.44
CA TYR A 468 19.23 -15.20 -30.56
C TYR A 468 20.09 -14.16 -29.81
N PRO A 469 20.35 -14.27 -28.49
CA PRO A 469 20.09 -15.39 -27.57
C PRO A 469 18.81 -15.28 -26.70
N VAL A 470 18.49 -16.37 -26.00
CA VAL A 470 17.41 -16.47 -25.00
C VAL A 470 17.58 -15.39 -23.92
N TYR A 471 16.49 -14.68 -23.62
CA TYR A 471 16.49 -13.57 -22.66
C TYR A 471 16.52 -14.04 -21.21
N VAL A 472 16.98 -13.15 -20.33
CA VAL A 472 17.03 -13.40 -18.89
C VAL A 472 15.61 -13.31 -18.30
N SER A 473 15.16 -14.39 -17.64
CA SER A 473 14.00 -14.40 -16.76
C SER A 473 14.49 -14.39 -15.32
N SER A 474 14.14 -13.36 -14.55
CA SER A 474 14.62 -13.25 -13.16
C SER A 474 13.89 -14.27 -12.27
N HIS A 475 14.52 -14.65 -11.16
CA HIS A 475 13.96 -15.66 -10.28
C HIS A 475 12.50 -15.35 -9.87
N ARG A 476 11.59 -16.29 -10.16
CA ARG A 476 10.15 -16.23 -9.88
C ARG A 476 9.34 -15.15 -10.64
N GLN A 477 9.81 -14.72 -11.80
CA GLN A 477 9.02 -13.89 -12.74
C GLN A 477 8.09 -14.74 -13.59
N LEU A 478 6.99 -14.15 -14.06
CA LEU A 478 6.07 -14.77 -15.01
C LEU A 478 6.67 -14.67 -16.41
N TYR A 479 6.78 -15.80 -17.07
CA TYR A 479 7.23 -15.90 -18.44
C TYR A 479 6.25 -16.77 -19.21
N SER A 480 5.82 -16.30 -20.37
CA SER A 480 5.05 -17.08 -21.32
C SER A 480 5.80 -17.17 -22.63
N GLU A 481 5.86 -18.38 -23.16
CA GLU A 481 6.34 -18.64 -24.50
C GLU A 481 5.26 -19.44 -25.22
N THR A 482 4.87 -18.91 -26.36
CA THR A 482 3.93 -19.55 -27.26
C THR A 482 4.61 -19.69 -28.61
N MET A 483 4.99 -20.92 -28.92
CA MET A 483 5.44 -21.29 -30.26
C MET A 483 4.18 -21.38 -31.13
N VAL A 484 4.08 -20.57 -32.20
CA VAL A 484 2.88 -20.46 -33.05
C VAL A 484 1.66 -19.85 -32.33
N ALA A 485 1.83 -18.67 -31.74
CA ALA A 485 0.71 -17.91 -31.17
C ALA A 485 -0.32 -17.49 -32.24
N LEU A 486 0.11 -17.36 -33.50
CA LEU A 486 -0.75 -17.17 -34.66
C LEU A 486 -0.30 -18.07 -35.80
N ASP A 487 -1.16 -19.00 -36.21
CA ASP A 487 -0.99 -19.77 -37.45
C ASP A 487 -1.57 -19.00 -38.65
N LYS A 488 -1.02 -19.22 -39.85
CA LYS A 488 -1.57 -18.70 -41.11
C LYS A 488 -1.78 -17.18 -41.13
N SER A 489 -0.77 -16.43 -40.69
CA SER A 489 -0.79 -14.97 -40.77
C SER A 489 -0.95 -14.49 -42.22
N SER A 490 -1.62 -13.37 -42.40
CA SER A 490 -1.75 -12.65 -43.66
C SER A 490 -0.41 -12.20 -44.26
N SER A 491 0.67 -12.19 -43.47
CA SER A 491 2.04 -11.98 -43.96
C SER A 491 2.51 -13.10 -44.91
N GLY A 492 1.95 -14.30 -44.79
CA GLY A 492 2.35 -15.47 -45.57
C GLY A 492 3.78 -15.94 -45.30
N LYS A 493 4.21 -16.96 -46.05
CA LYS A 493 5.57 -17.51 -45.97
C LYS A 493 6.56 -16.65 -46.72
N PHE A 494 7.79 -16.56 -46.22
CA PHE A 494 8.89 -15.95 -46.97
C PHE A 494 10.15 -16.81 -46.92
N THR A 495 11.06 -16.60 -47.87
CA THR A 495 12.27 -17.40 -48.00
C THR A 495 13.48 -16.49 -48.05
N VAL A 496 14.49 -16.82 -47.25
CA VAL A 496 15.80 -16.15 -47.27
C VAL A 496 16.83 -17.16 -47.75
N SER A 497 17.51 -16.84 -48.85
CA SER A 497 18.60 -17.65 -49.38
C SER A 497 19.91 -17.31 -48.69
N ILE A 498 20.54 -18.31 -48.08
CA ILE A 498 21.71 -18.16 -47.22
C ILE A 498 22.90 -18.86 -47.85
N ALA A 499 23.90 -18.07 -48.23
CA ALA A 499 25.19 -18.59 -48.66
C ALA A 499 26.00 -19.00 -47.42
N LEU A 500 26.13 -20.31 -47.19
CA LEU A 500 26.98 -20.83 -46.12
C LEU A 500 28.45 -20.51 -46.45
N PRO A 501 29.29 -20.07 -45.51
CA PRO A 501 30.70 -19.81 -45.80
C PRO A 501 31.47 -21.02 -46.32
N SER A 502 31.02 -22.24 -45.98
CA SER A 502 31.56 -23.50 -46.47
C SER A 502 31.12 -23.86 -47.90
N ASP A 503 30.04 -23.26 -48.41
CA ASP A 503 29.52 -23.47 -49.77
C ASP A 503 28.80 -22.20 -50.26
N PRO A 504 29.56 -21.12 -50.57
CA PRO A 504 28.98 -19.84 -50.95
C PRO A 504 28.32 -19.88 -52.33
N THR A 505 28.58 -20.93 -53.12
CA THR A 505 28.04 -21.13 -54.47
C THR A 505 26.70 -21.83 -54.50
N ASN A 506 26.32 -22.56 -53.44
CA ASN A 506 25.01 -23.20 -53.32
C ASN A 506 24.26 -22.67 -52.09
N PRO A 507 23.64 -21.49 -52.18
CA PRO A 507 22.85 -20.96 -51.08
C PRO A 507 21.73 -21.94 -50.69
N LYS A 508 21.48 -22.03 -49.38
CA LYS A 508 20.39 -22.81 -48.80
C LYS A 508 19.22 -21.88 -48.50
N ASP A 509 18.04 -22.28 -48.94
CA ASP A 509 16.82 -21.55 -48.63
C ASP A 509 16.37 -21.88 -47.21
N VAL A 510 16.23 -20.85 -46.39
CA VAL A 510 15.54 -20.90 -45.11
C VAL A 510 14.15 -20.37 -45.31
N VAL A 511 13.17 -21.23 -45.13
CA VAL A 511 11.74 -20.89 -45.22
C VAL A 511 11.28 -20.46 -43.83
N PHE A 512 10.77 -19.24 -43.75
CA PHE A 512 10.02 -18.75 -42.60
C PHE A 512 8.55 -19.04 -42.88
N GLU A 513 7.95 -19.79 -41.96
CA GLU A 513 6.54 -20.19 -42.05
C GLU A 513 5.61 -18.99 -41.78
N ASP A 514 4.33 -19.17 -42.05
CA ASP A 514 3.26 -18.20 -41.75
C ASP A 514 2.76 -18.31 -40.29
N ASP A 515 3.54 -19.00 -39.47
CA ASP A 515 3.35 -19.22 -38.05
C ASP A 515 4.23 -18.23 -37.27
N TRP A 516 3.65 -17.55 -36.28
CA TRP A 516 4.32 -16.47 -35.56
C TRP A 516 4.38 -16.74 -34.07
N ASP A 517 5.57 -16.57 -33.50
CA ASP A 517 5.77 -16.72 -32.07
C ASP A 517 5.45 -15.42 -31.33
N ALA A 518 4.87 -15.56 -30.13
CA ALA A 518 4.63 -14.44 -29.22
C ALA A 518 5.16 -14.77 -27.84
N TYR A 519 5.87 -13.81 -27.25
CA TYR A 519 6.40 -13.94 -25.89
C TYR A 519 5.84 -12.82 -25.04
N ILE A 520 5.11 -13.22 -24.01
CA ILE A 520 4.61 -12.31 -22.99
C ILE A 520 5.52 -12.43 -21.78
N ARG A 521 6.06 -11.29 -21.40
CA ARG A 521 6.92 -11.19 -20.23
C ARG A 521 6.35 -10.19 -19.28
N ASP A 522 5.96 -10.70 -18.12
CA ASP A 522 5.70 -9.89 -16.98
C ASP A 522 6.83 -10.07 -15.98
N GLU A 523 7.61 -9.01 -15.80
CA GLU A 523 8.66 -9.01 -14.80
C GLU A 523 8.08 -8.99 -13.36
N VAL A 524 6.76 -9.19 -13.16
CA VAL A 524 6.11 -9.19 -11.84
C VAL A 524 6.23 -10.51 -11.07
N ARG A 525 6.59 -10.34 -9.80
CA ARG A 525 6.28 -11.10 -8.58
C ARG A 525 5.33 -12.31 -8.71
N ASN A 526 5.79 -13.45 -8.18
CA ASN A 526 4.94 -14.46 -7.55
C ASN A 526 4.36 -14.01 -6.20
N ARG A 527 3.04 -14.14 -6.00
CA ARG A 527 2.35 -13.79 -4.74
C ARG A 527 3.05 -14.46 -3.54
N GLY A 528 3.30 -13.68 -2.48
CA GLY A 528 3.25 -14.21 -1.12
C GLY A 528 4.21 -15.29 -0.58
N VAL A 529 5.11 -15.91 -1.37
CA VAL A 529 5.63 -17.22 -0.94
C VAL A 529 6.60 -17.19 0.23
N VAL A 530 6.10 -17.71 1.35
CA VAL A 530 6.40 -19.08 1.87
C VAL A 530 5.22 -19.62 2.67
N SER A 531 5.01 -20.91 2.77
CA SER A 531 5.83 -22.06 2.43
C SER A 531 4.87 -23.11 1.89
N ARG A 532 5.24 -23.80 0.82
CA ARG A 532 4.85 -25.23 0.78
C ARG A 532 5.67 -25.91 1.89
N PRO A 533 5.08 -26.75 2.75
CA PRO A 533 5.84 -27.42 3.81
C PRO A 533 6.97 -28.25 3.17
N THR A 534 8.20 -27.81 3.32
CA THR A 534 9.36 -28.68 3.10
C THR A 534 9.57 -29.51 4.36
N PRO A 535 9.89 -30.81 4.22
CA PRO A 535 10.26 -31.62 5.36
C PRO A 535 11.52 -31.04 6.01
N SER A 536 11.52 -31.02 7.35
CA SER A 536 12.52 -30.45 8.27
C SER A 536 13.99 -30.53 7.82
N PRO A 537 14.84 -29.56 8.23
CA PRO A 537 14.62 -28.59 9.32
C PRO A 537 14.15 -27.19 8.85
N PRO A 538 13.54 -26.39 9.75
CA PRO A 538 13.07 -25.04 9.43
C PRO A 538 14.24 -24.06 9.32
N THR A 539 14.56 -23.62 8.11
CA THR A 539 15.46 -22.49 7.89
C THR A 539 14.70 -21.17 8.13
N PRO A 540 15.19 -20.28 9.00
CA PRO A 540 14.55 -18.99 9.24
C PRO A 540 14.75 -18.12 7.99
N TYR A 541 13.65 -17.65 7.41
CA TYR A 541 13.58 -16.65 6.33
C TYR A 541 13.83 -17.10 4.86
N ASN A 542 13.52 -18.36 4.53
CA ASN A 542 13.05 -18.90 3.23
C ASN A 542 12.22 -18.02 2.26
N THR A 543 11.72 -16.89 2.74
CA THR A 543 10.27 -16.73 2.84
C THR A 543 9.67 -15.70 1.91
N TYR A 544 10.41 -15.29 0.89
CA TYR A 544 9.96 -14.22 0.01
C TYR A 544 10.47 -14.48 -1.39
N GLY A 545 9.57 -14.91 -2.28
CA GLY A 545 9.57 -14.58 -3.70
C GLY A 545 10.81 -14.86 -4.57
N GLY A 546 11.88 -15.52 -4.10
CA GLY A 546 13.11 -15.68 -4.87
C GLY A 546 14.10 -14.52 -4.69
N LYS A 547 15.00 -14.27 -5.67
CA LYS A 547 15.91 -13.11 -5.64
C LYS A 547 15.06 -11.84 -5.61
N HIS A 548 15.49 -10.87 -4.80
CA HIS A 548 14.80 -9.60 -4.55
C HIS A 548 13.33 -9.76 -4.09
N ALA A 549 12.96 -10.93 -3.54
CA ALA A 549 11.58 -11.33 -3.30
C ALA A 549 10.64 -11.26 -4.52
N GLY A 550 11.18 -11.44 -5.72
CA GLY A 550 10.42 -11.36 -6.98
C GLY A 550 10.12 -9.92 -7.41
N GLU A 551 10.88 -8.93 -6.92
CA GLU A 551 10.82 -7.56 -7.43
C GLU A 551 11.61 -7.45 -8.75
N PRO A 552 11.01 -6.97 -9.86
CA PRO A 552 11.68 -6.79 -11.13
C PRO A 552 12.83 -5.79 -11.11
N LEU A 553 13.82 -6.07 -11.96
CA LEU A 553 14.84 -5.11 -12.33
C LEU A 553 14.23 -4.05 -13.27
N GLY A 554 14.44 -2.76 -13.00
CA GLY A 554 13.84 -1.66 -13.77
C GLY A 554 14.25 -1.56 -15.25
N LYS A 555 15.12 -2.47 -15.71
CA LYS A 555 15.51 -2.65 -17.10
C LYS A 555 15.44 -4.14 -17.41
N PRO A 556 14.51 -4.59 -18.27
CA PRO A 556 14.67 -5.90 -18.89
C PRO A 556 16.08 -5.96 -19.47
N ALA A 557 16.80 -7.04 -19.16
CA ALA A 557 18.01 -7.39 -19.89
C ALA A 557 17.58 -7.81 -21.31
N VAL A 558 17.33 -6.81 -22.15
CA VAL A 558 17.20 -6.99 -23.59
C VAL A 558 18.64 -7.00 -24.09
N ALA A 559 19.24 -8.19 -24.13
CA ALA A 559 20.57 -8.40 -24.68
C ALA A 559 20.57 -8.09 -26.17
#